data_AF-A0A535PVM3-F1
#
_entry.id   AF-A0A535PVM3-F1
#
_cell.length_a   1.000
_cell.length_b   1.000
_cell.length_c   1.000
_cell.angle_alpha   90.00
_cell.angle_beta   90.00
_cell.angle_gamma   90.00
#
_symmetry.space_group_name_H-M   'P 1'
#
loop_
_entity.id
_entity.type
_entity.pdbx_description
1 polymer ?
#
loop_
_entity_poly.entity_id
_entity_poly.type
_entity_poly.pdbx_seq_one_letter_code
_entity_poly.pdbx_strand_id
1 'polypeptide(L)'
;MLAYLMVLVGSITVLQSNPDASWRYVVAVLPVAPAALVLVIFIRALARLDELQKRIQMQAFGFSLGATALLTFGYGFLEGVGMPHISWTFVLPIMAILWGVGTAIFALRYR
;
A
#
# COMPACT_ATOMS: atom_id res chain seq x y z
N MET A 1 -0.32 -14.20 3.56
CA MET A 1 -0.79 -13.96 2.18
C MET A 1 -2.02 -14.80 1.84
N LEU A 2 -1.99 -16.14 1.96
CA LEU A 2 -3.17 -16.98 1.70
C LEU A 2 -4.40 -16.57 2.53
N ALA A 3 -4.25 -16.39 3.84
CA ALA A 3 -5.35 -15.93 4.70
C ALA A 3 -5.93 -14.57 4.27
N TYR A 4 -5.06 -13.63 3.86
CA TYR A 4 -5.50 -12.34 3.32
C TYR A 4 -6.32 -12.53 2.03
N LEU A 5 -5.82 -13.32 1.09
CA LEU A 5 -6.50 -13.58 -0.19
C LEU A 5 -7.84 -14.28 0.03
N MET A 6 -7.92 -15.25 0.93
CA MET A 6 -9.17 -15.94 1.26
C MET A 6 -10.21 -14.97 1.83
N VAL A 7 -9.82 -14.12 2.79
CA VAL A 7 -10.74 -13.13 3.37
C VAL A 7 -11.16 -12.09 2.33
N LEU A 8 -10.23 -11.61 1.49
CA LEU A 8 -10.52 -10.63 0.45
C LEU A 8 -11.49 -11.19 -0.59
N VAL A 9 -11.17 -12.33 -1.19
CA VAL A 9 -12.00 -12.97 -2.21
C VAL A 9 -13.36 -13.33 -1.62
N GLY A 10 -13.40 -13.94 -0.42
CA GLY A 10 -14.64 -14.26 0.25
C GLY A 10 -15.52 -13.03 0.53
N SER A 11 -14.91 -11.92 0.98
CA SER A 11 -15.64 -10.67 1.21
C SER A 11 -16.25 -10.13 -0.09
N ILE A 12 -15.49 -10.13 -1.18
CA ILE A 12 -15.97 -9.66 -2.50
C ILE A 12 -17.12 -10.53 -3.00
N THR A 13 -16.98 -11.85 -2.97
CA THR A 13 -18.03 -12.77 -3.43
C THR A 13 -19.32 -12.59 -2.64
N VAL A 14 -19.24 -12.49 -1.32
CA VAL A 14 -20.40 -12.28 -0.44
C VAL A 14 -21.09 -10.95 -0.72
N LEU A 15 -20.32 -9.88 -0.97
CA LEU A 15 -20.86 -8.56 -1.29
C LEU A 15 -21.53 -8.52 -2.66
N GLN A 16 -20.96 -9.19 -3.67
CA GLN A 16 -21.54 -9.27 -5.01
C GLN A 16 -22.88 -10.02 -5.01
N SER A 17 -23.03 -11.03 -4.15
CA SER A 17 -24.29 -11.77 -4.00
C SER A 17 -25.33 -11.05 -3.14
N ASN A 18 -24.97 -10.02 -2.37
CA ASN A 18 -25.85 -9.36 -1.40
C ASN A 18 -25.71 -7.82 -1.45
N PRO A 19 -26.05 -7.17 -2.58
CA PRO A 19 -25.77 -5.75 -2.80
C PRO A 19 -26.51 -4.81 -1.83
N ASP A 20 -27.73 -5.18 -1.42
CA ASP A 20 -28.61 -4.36 -0.58
C ASP A 20 -28.58 -4.73 0.91
N ALA A 21 -27.69 -5.63 1.32
CA ALA A 21 -27.57 -6.04 2.70
C ALA A 21 -27.10 -4.89 3.61
N SER A 22 -27.77 -4.70 4.75
CA SER A 22 -27.41 -3.69 5.75
C SER A 22 -26.02 -3.90 6.35
N TRP A 23 -25.53 -5.15 6.39
CA TRP A 23 -24.22 -5.52 6.93
C TRP A 23 -23.06 -5.40 5.93
N ARG A 24 -23.31 -4.98 4.68
CA ARG A 24 -22.30 -4.93 3.60
C ARG A 24 -21.04 -4.15 3.98
N TYR A 25 -21.18 -3.07 4.74
CA TYR A 25 -20.03 -2.25 5.16
C TYR A 25 -19.11 -2.99 6.13
N VAL A 26 -19.66 -3.86 7.00
CA VAL A 26 -18.85 -4.67 7.92
C VAL A 26 -18.00 -5.66 7.14
N VAL A 27 -18.61 -6.34 6.15
CA VAL A 27 -17.90 -7.31 5.31
C VAL A 27 -16.87 -6.65 4.41
N ALA A 28 -17.15 -5.44 3.90
CA ALA A 28 -16.21 -4.67 3.08
C ALA A 28 -14.90 -4.33 3.83
N VAL A 29 -14.94 -4.19 5.16
CA VAL A 29 -13.78 -3.82 5.99
C VAL A 29 -13.03 -5.05 6.52
N LEU A 30 -13.60 -6.26 6.46
CA LEU A 30 -12.95 -7.49 6.95
C LEU A 30 -11.51 -7.69 6.43
N PRO A 31 -11.17 -7.42 5.15
CA PRO A 31 -9.80 -7.58 4.66
C PRO A 31 -8.76 -6.68 5.35
N VAL A 32 -9.17 -5.63 6.08
CA VAL A 32 -8.28 -4.75 6.85
C VAL A 32 -7.62 -5.51 8.01
N ALA A 33 -8.32 -6.44 8.66
CA ALA A 33 -7.77 -7.21 9.78
C ALA A 33 -6.53 -8.04 9.38
N PRO A 34 -6.56 -8.89 8.33
CA PRO A 34 -5.36 -9.59 7.88
C PRO A 34 -4.31 -8.62 7.31
N ALA A 35 -4.69 -7.48 6.70
CA ALA A 35 -3.73 -6.47 6.27
C ALA A 35 -2.97 -5.84 7.44
N ALA A 36 -3.64 -5.56 8.56
CA ALA A 36 -3.00 -5.06 9.79
C ALA A 36 -1.99 -6.07 10.36
N LEU A 37 -2.29 -7.38 10.31
CA LEU A 37 -1.33 -8.41 10.70
C LEU A 37 -0.08 -8.40 9.79
N VAL A 38 -0.27 -8.24 8.48
CA VAL A 38 0.84 -8.12 7.52
C VAL A 38 1.70 -6.89 7.85
N LEU A 39 1.09 -5.75 8.18
CA LEU A 39 1.79 -4.55 8.60
C LEU A 39 2.63 -4.79 9.87
N VAL A 40 2.07 -5.46 10.89
CA VAL A 40 2.82 -5.79 12.11
C VAL A 40 4.01 -6.70 11.82
N ILE A 41 3.83 -7.72 10.98
CA ILE A 41 4.92 -8.62 10.56
C ILE A 41 5.98 -7.84 9.80
N PHE A 42 5.58 -6.95 8.90
CA PHE A 42 6.47 -6.10 8.12
C PHE A 42 7.33 -5.18 9.00
N ILE A 43 6.70 -4.46 9.94
CA ILE A 43 7.42 -3.58 10.88
C ILE A 43 8.42 -4.39 11.72
N ARG A 44 8.02 -5.58 12.19
CA ARG A 44 8.93 -6.47 12.93
C ARG A 44 10.10 -6.95 12.08
N ALA A 45 9.87 -7.24 10.81
CA ALA A 45 10.94 -7.62 9.87
C ALA A 45 11.93 -6.45 9.66
N LEU A 46 11.41 -5.23 9.49
CA LEU A 46 12.23 -4.03 9.33
C LEU A 46 13.10 -3.75 10.58
N ALA A 47 12.54 -3.97 11.78
CA ALA A 47 13.26 -3.79 13.04
C ALA A 47 14.43 -4.77 13.23
N ARG A 48 14.40 -5.92 12.56
CA ARG A 48 15.44 -6.97 12.62
C ARG A 48 16.57 -6.79 11.62
N LEU A 49 16.45 -5.83 10.70
CA LEU A 49 17.52 -5.52 9.75
C LEU A 49 18.75 -4.96 10.46
N ASP A 50 19.92 -5.17 9.85
CA ASP A 50 21.16 -4.53 10.27
C ASP A 50 21.12 -3.00 10.05
N GLU A 51 22.13 -2.29 10.56
CA GLU A 51 22.16 -0.82 10.50
C GLU A 51 22.26 -0.28 9.06
N LEU A 52 23.00 -0.97 8.19
CA LEU A 52 23.17 -0.57 6.80
C LEU A 52 21.84 -0.68 6.04
N GLN A 53 21.17 -1.82 6.16
CA GLN A 53 19.87 -2.08 5.57
C GLN A 53 18.82 -1.14 6.15
N LYS A 54 18.80 -0.88 7.47
CA LYS A 54 17.89 0.13 8.05
C LYS A 54 18.10 1.51 7.45
N ARG A 55 19.35 1.94 7.24
CA ARG A 55 19.66 3.23 6.60
C ARG A 55 19.15 3.28 5.15
N ILE A 56 19.40 2.23 4.37
CA ILE A 56 18.89 2.10 2.99
C ILE A 56 17.37 2.20 2.97
N GLN A 57 16.70 1.43 3.84
CA GLN A 57 15.25 1.39 3.93
C GLN A 57 14.68 2.75 4.34
N MET A 58 15.29 3.42 5.31
CA MET A 58 14.86 4.77 5.73
C MET A 58 14.93 5.77 4.57
N GLN A 59 16.03 5.78 3.81
CA GLN A 59 16.18 6.64 2.64
C GLN A 59 15.16 6.29 1.54
N ALA A 60 14.94 4.98 1.30
CA ALA A 60 13.98 4.49 0.32
C ALA A 60 12.53 4.87 0.69
N PHE A 61 12.15 4.76 1.97
CA PHE A 61 10.83 5.20 2.44
C PHE A 61 10.65 6.71 2.33
N GLY A 62 11.65 7.51 2.71
CA GLY A 62 11.60 8.95 2.55
C GLY A 62 11.42 9.39 1.10
N PHE A 63 12.20 8.78 0.20
CA PHE A 63 12.06 8.98 -1.25
C PHE A 63 10.67 8.58 -1.75
N SER A 64 10.24 7.36 -1.41
CA SER A 64 8.96 6.83 -1.87
C SER A 64 7.77 7.67 -1.41
N LEU A 65 7.76 8.09 -0.13
CA LEU A 65 6.73 8.95 0.42
C LEU A 65 6.66 10.29 -0.31
N GLY A 66 7.80 10.97 -0.47
CA GLY A 66 7.86 12.26 -1.16
C GLY A 66 7.46 12.17 -2.63
N ALA A 67 7.97 11.17 -3.36
CA ALA A 67 7.64 10.96 -4.76
C ALA A 67 6.16 10.55 -4.95
N THR A 68 5.61 9.70 -4.08
CA THR A 68 4.18 9.35 -4.12
C THR A 68 3.30 10.56 -3.85
N ALA A 69 3.64 11.39 -2.85
CA ALA A 69 2.91 12.61 -2.56
C ALA A 69 2.93 13.57 -3.77
N LEU A 70 4.09 13.76 -4.40
CA LEU A 70 4.20 14.61 -5.59
C LEU A 70 3.35 14.10 -6.75
N LEU A 71 3.37 12.80 -7.03
CA LEU A 71 2.56 12.18 -8.10
C LEU A 71 1.06 12.27 -7.81
N THR A 72 0.64 11.92 -6.59
CA THR A 72 -0.78 11.88 -6.22
C THR A 72 -1.39 13.27 -6.09
N PHE A 73 -0.65 14.25 -5.54
CA PHE A 73 -1.10 15.65 -5.52
C PHE A 73 -1.08 16.26 -6.91
N GLY A 74 -0.04 16.01 -7.70
CA GLY A 74 0.02 16.42 -9.10
C GLY A 74 -1.19 15.92 -9.88
N TYR A 75 -1.54 14.65 -9.71
CA TYR A 75 -2.75 14.07 -10.31
C TYR A 75 -4.04 14.70 -9.77
N GLY A 76 -4.14 14.92 -8.46
CA GLY A 76 -5.30 15.59 -7.86
C GLY A 76 -5.55 16.99 -8.41
N PHE A 77 -4.50 17.75 -8.75
CA PHE A 77 -4.66 19.03 -9.45
C PHE A 77 -5.20 18.85 -10.88
N LEU A 78 -4.79 17.79 -11.58
CA LEU A 78 -5.33 17.45 -12.89
C LEU A 78 -6.81 17.03 -12.82
N GLU A 79 -7.21 16.29 -11.78
CA GLU A 79 -8.63 16.00 -11.53
C GLU A 79 -9.43 17.30 -11.35
N GLY A 80 -8.85 18.29 -10.68
CA GLY A 80 -9.46 19.62 -10.50
C GLY A 80 -9.75 20.39 -11.79
N VAL A 81 -9.10 20.04 -12.92
CA VAL A 81 -9.33 20.64 -14.24
C VAL A 81 -10.03 19.70 -15.22
N GLY A 82 -10.60 18.59 -14.74
CA GLY A 82 -11.47 17.71 -15.52
C GLY A 82 -10.89 16.34 -15.88
N MET A 83 -9.73 15.96 -15.33
CA MET A 83 -9.22 14.59 -15.49
C MET A 83 -10.09 13.59 -14.68
N PRO A 84 -10.26 12.32 -15.15
CA PRO A 84 -11.07 11.34 -14.43
C PRO A 84 -10.54 11.00 -13.04
N HIS A 85 -11.45 10.70 -12.11
CA HIS A 85 -11.06 10.30 -10.76
C HIS A 85 -10.35 8.93 -10.74
N ILE A 86 -9.17 8.86 -10.12
CA ILE A 86 -8.47 7.60 -9.88
C ILE A 86 -8.72 7.12 -8.45
N SER A 87 -9.00 5.81 -8.32
CA SER A 87 -9.17 5.17 -7.02
C SER A 87 -7.93 5.30 -6.13
N TRP A 88 -8.16 5.67 -4.87
CA TRP A 88 -7.15 5.71 -3.80
C TRP A 88 -6.42 4.37 -3.60
N THR A 89 -6.98 3.27 -4.09
CA THR A 89 -6.34 1.94 -4.08
C THR A 89 -5.00 1.91 -4.83
N PHE A 90 -4.73 2.86 -5.73
CA PHE A 90 -3.45 2.95 -6.46
C PHE A 90 -2.33 3.64 -5.70
N VAL A 91 -2.64 4.39 -4.63
CA VAL A 91 -1.63 5.13 -3.84
C VAL A 91 -0.58 4.18 -3.27
N LEU A 92 -1.02 3.10 -2.63
CA LEU A 92 -0.13 2.15 -1.98
C LEU A 92 0.72 1.33 -2.97
N PRO A 93 0.18 0.81 -4.09
CA PRO A 93 0.99 0.22 -5.16
C PRO A 93 2.06 1.15 -5.72
N ILE A 94 1.73 2.42 -5.98
CA ILE A 94 2.70 3.42 -6.47
C ILE A 94 3.81 3.61 -5.43
N MET A 95 3.45 3.78 -4.16
CA MET A 95 4.41 3.90 -3.07
C MET A 95 5.31 2.66 -2.94
N ALA A 96 4.73 1.45 -3.06
CA ALA A 96 5.49 0.21 -2.99
C ALA A 96 6.49 0.08 -4.14
N ILE A 97 6.10 0.46 -5.37
CA ILE A 97 6.99 0.47 -6.55
C ILE A 97 8.13 1.47 -6.33
N LEU A 98 7.81 2.70 -5.92
CA LEU A 98 8.82 3.75 -5.67
C LEU A 98 9.75 3.39 -4.52
N TRP A 99 9.24 2.68 -3.50
CA TRP A 99 10.06 2.16 -2.41
C TRP A 99 11.03 1.07 -2.88
N GLY A 100 10.57 0.16 -3.75
CA GLY A 100 11.45 -0.84 -4.38
C GLY A 100 12.54 -0.19 -5.23
N VAL A 101 12.18 0.81 -6.05
CA VAL A 101 13.13 1.60 -6.84
C VAL A 101 14.13 2.33 -5.95
N GLY A 102 13.65 3.02 -4.91
CA GLY A 102 14.50 3.71 -3.95
C GLY A 102 15.47 2.75 -3.25
N THR A 103 14.98 1.58 -2.83
CA THR A 103 15.81 0.54 -2.22
C THR A 103 16.93 0.08 -3.15
N ALA A 104 16.62 -0.18 -4.42
CA ALA A 104 17.63 -0.58 -5.41
C ALA A 104 18.68 0.52 -5.63
N ILE A 105 18.26 1.78 -5.80
CA ILE A 105 19.16 2.92 -5.99
C ILE A 105 20.10 3.09 -4.78
N PHE A 106 19.56 3.10 -3.57
CA PHE A 106 20.37 3.30 -2.37
C PHE A 106 21.25 2.08 -2.07
N ALA A 107 20.79 0.85 -2.31
CA ALA A 107 21.61 -0.34 -2.15
C ALA A 107 22.82 -0.37 -3.09
N LEU A 108 22.67 0.09 -4.33
CA LEU A 108 23.79 0.21 -5.30
C LEU A 108 24.81 1.26 -4.89
N ARG A 109 24.40 2.29 -4.12
CA ARG A 109 25.28 3.37 -3.67
C ARG A 109 26.21 2.98 -2.51
N TYR A 110 25.84 1.97 -1.72
CA TYR A 110 26.63 1.48 -0.59
C TYR A 110 27.39 0.17 -0.90
N ARG A 111 27.38 -0.28 -2.15
CA ARG A 111 28.31 -1.29 -2.66
C ARG A 111 29.63 -0.65 -3.04
#